data_AF-A0A7C5T5B2-F1
#
_entry.id   AF-A0A7C5T5B2-F1
#
_cell.length_a   1.000
_cell.length_b   1.000
_cell.length_c   1.000
_cell.angle_alpha   90.00
_cell.angle_beta   90.00
_cell.angle_gamma   90.00
#
_symmetry.space_group_name_H-M   'P 1'
#
loop_
_entity.id
_entity.type
_entity.pdbx_description
1 polymer ?
#
loop_
_entity_poly.entity_id
_entity_poly.type
_entity_poly.pdbx_seq_one_letter_code
_entity_poly.pdbx_strand_id
1 'polypeptide(L)'
;MLRKCQASDIPGIYEVESRSFKPDDVYSVELLKFLCAYCRDNSYVYIADGEVAGYIITCIEGDAAHVISIATDPKYRRRGVGKLLL
;
A
#
# COMPACT_ATOMS: atom_id res chain seq x y z
N MET A 1 4.20 -11.18 -6.45
CA MET A 1 3.92 -11.97 -5.22
C MET A 1 3.17 -11.10 -4.23
N LEU A 2 1.95 -11.51 -3.86
CA LEU A 2 1.14 -10.81 -2.86
C LEU A 2 1.53 -11.30 -1.45
N ARG A 3 1.74 -10.38 -0.51
CA ARG A 3 1.97 -10.71 0.91
C ARG A 3 1.59 -9.55 1.83
N LYS A 4 1.46 -9.81 3.14
CA LYS A 4 1.24 -8.76 4.15
C LYS A 4 2.35 -7.72 4.09
N CYS A 5 2.00 -6.45 4.28
CA CYS A 5 2.98 -5.37 4.36
C CYS A 5 3.89 -5.54 5.59
N GLN A 6 5.13 -5.09 5.49
CA GLN A 6 6.13 -5.16 6.55
C GLN A 6 6.93 -3.86 6.62
N ALA A 7 7.65 -3.63 7.72
CA ALA A 7 8.44 -2.43 7.92
C ALA A 7 9.48 -2.18 6.80
N SER A 8 10.02 -3.26 6.21
CA SER A 8 10.96 -3.18 5.08
C SER A 8 10.31 -2.68 3.78
N ASP A 9 8.98 -2.72 3.65
CA ASP A 9 8.27 -2.31 2.45
C ASP A 9 7.98 -0.80 2.42
N ILE A 10 8.07 -0.13 3.58
CA ILE A 10 7.69 1.28 3.72
C ILE A 10 8.39 2.21 2.72
N PRO A 11 9.71 2.09 2.44
CA PRO A 11 10.34 2.90 1.41
C PRO A 11 9.70 2.70 0.03
N GLY A 12 9.36 1.46 -0.33
CA GLY A 12 8.70 1.14 -1.60
C GLY A 12 7.27 1.65 -1.64
N ILE A 13 6.51 1.49 -0.55
CA ILE A 13 5.13 2.01 -0.43
C ILE A 13 5.13 3.53 -0.61
N TYR A 14 6.04 4.24 0.08
CA TYR A 14 6.14 5.70 -0.01
C TYR A 14 6.47 6.19 -1.43
N GLU A 15 7.35 5.48 -2.15
CA GLU A 15 7.65 5.79 -3.55
C GLU A 15 6.41 5.61 -4.45
N VAL A 16 5.67 4.51 -4.28
CA VAL A 16 4.42 4.28 -5.01
C VAL A 16 3.39 5.37 -4.70
N GLU A 17 3.26 5.74 -3.44
CA GLU A 17 2.34 6.78 -2.97
C GLU A 17 2.68 8.14 -3.59
N SER A 18 3.95 8.55 -3.51
CA SER A 18 4.45 9.81 -4.07
C SER A 18 4.27 9.93 -5.59
N ARG A 19 4.27 8.81 -6.31
CA ARG A 19 3.99 8.76 -7.76
C ARG A 19 2.51 8.67 -8.10
N SER A 20 1.65 8.39 -7.12
CA SER A 20 0.23 8.11 -7.32
C SER A 20 -0.68 9.23 -6.86
N PHE A 21 -0.27 9.97 -5.84
CA PHE A 21 -1.05 11.04 -5.22
C PHE A 21 -0.33 12.38 -5.33
N LYS A 22 -1.06 13.47 -5.08
CA LYS A 22 -0.46 14.80 -5.00
C LYS A 22 0.35 14.93 -3.70
N PRO A 23 1.37 15.81 -3.64
CA PRO A 23 2.20 15.95 -2.45
C PRO A 23 1.41 16.14 -1.14
N ASP A 24 0.30 16.89 -1.17
CA ASP A 24 -0.54 17.16 0.01
C ASP A 24 -1.38 15.94 0.46
N ASP A 25 -1.55 14.95 -0.41
CA ASP A 25 -2.32 13.71 -0.16
C ASP A 25 -1.41 12.53 0.24
N VAL A 26 -0.07 12.70 0.16
CA VAL A 26 0.89 11.66 0.51
C VAL A 26 1.07 11.60 2.02
N TYR A 27 0.84 10.43 2.60
CA TYR A 27 1.10 10.17 4.01
C TYR A 27 2.60 10.24 4.34
N SER A 28 2.90 10.70 5.56
CA SER A 28 4.27 10.65 6.06
C SER A 28 4.75 9.20 6.22
N VAL A 29 6.06 9.02 6.10
CA VAL A 29 6.71 7.70 6.30
C VAL A 29 6.38 7.12 7.68
N GLU A 30 6.31 7.97 8.71
CA GLU A 30 5.96 7.57 10.08
C GLU A 30 4.53 7.05 10.16
N LEU A 31 3.58 7.73 9.50
CA LEU A 31 2.18 7.32 9.48
C LEU A 31 1.99 6.03 8.68
N LEU A 32 2.61 5.90 7.51
CA LEU A 32 2.61 4.65 6.74
C LEU A 32 3.18 3.48 7.56
N LYS A 33 4.28 3.71 8.28
CA LYS A 33 4.89 2.70 9.15
C LYS A 33 3.95 2.29 10.28
N PHE A 34 3.30 3.25 10.92
CA PHE A 34 2.30 2.99 11.94
C PHE A 34 1.12 2.18 11.38
N LEU A 35 0.51 2.63 10.28
CA LEU A 35 -0.64 1.97 9.68
C LEU A 35 -0.32 0.55 9.19
N CYS A 36 0.84 0.36 8.55
CA CYS A 36 1.28 -0.96 8.11
C CYS A 36 1.51 -1.92 9.29
N ALA A 37 2.00 -1.42 10.43
CA ALA A 37 2.18 -2.25 11.62
C ALA A 37 0.85 -2.53 12.34
N TYR A 38 0.04 -1.48 12.57
CA TYR A 38 -1.20 -1.55 13.33
C TYR A 38 -2.29 -2.31 12.58
N CYS A 39 -2.39 -2.14 11.27
CA CYS A 39 -3.41 -2.75 10.41
C CYS A 39 -2.86 -3.86 9.51
N ARG A 40 -1.74 -4.48 9.93
CA ARG A 40 -0.99 -5.48 9.16
C ARG A 40 -1.84 -6.63 8.65
N ASP A 41 -2.81 -7.08 9.44
CA ASP A 41 -3.59 -8.28 9.11
C ASP A 41 -4.47 -8.12 7.88
N ASN A 42 -4.80 -6.88 7.53
CA ASN A 42 -5.62 -6.54 6.36
C ASN A 42 -4.85 -5.66 5.35
N SER A 43 -3.54 -5.49 5.52
CA SER A 43 -2.71 -4.64 4.67
C SER A 43 -1.69 -5.46 3.89
N TYR A 44 -1.63 -5.25 2.58
CA TYR A 44 -0.86 -6.08 1.65
C TYR A 44 0.01 -5.24 0.70
N VAL A 45 1.09 -5.86 0.24
CA VAL A 45 1.92 -5.38 -0.87
C VAL A 45 1.96 -6.44 -1.96
N TYR A 46 2.01 -5.98 -3.20
CA TYR A 46 2.29 -6.82 -4.36
C TYR A 46 3.70 -6.52 -4.87
N ILE A 47 4.57 -7.52 -4.80
CA ILE A 47 5.96 -7.43 -5.28
C ILE A 47 6.04 -7.88 -6.74
N ALA A 48 6.62 -7.07 -7.61
CA ALA A 48 6.99 -7.45 -8.98
C ALA A 48 8.40 -6.96 -9.28
N ASP A 49 9.20 -7.74 -10.00
CA ASP A 49 10.59 -7.41 -10.35
C ASP A 49 11.48 -7.01 -9.15
N GLY A 50 11.18 -7.54 -7.95
CA GLY A 50 11.90 -7.23 -6.72
C GLY A 50 11.50 -5.92 -6.03
N GLU A 51 10.54 -5.17 -6.57
CA GLU A 51 10.05 -3.91 -6.02
C GLU A 51 8.56 -3.95 -5.65
N VAL A 52 8.11 -3.00 -4.83
CA VAL A 52 6.70 -2.82 -4.50
C VAL A 52 5.99 -2.24 -5.73
N ALA A 53 5.21 -3.07 -6.42
CA ALA A 53 4.43 -2.65 -7.59
C ALA A 53 3.06 -2.06 -7.23
N GLY A 54 2.58 -2.33 -6.01
CA GLY A 54 1.37 -1.74 -5.45
C GLY A 54 1.15 -2.20 -4.02
N TYR A 55 0.27 -1.49 -3.32
CA TYR A 55 -0.07 -1.77 -1.93
C TYR A 55 -1.53 -1.43 -1.64
N ILE A 56 -2.03 -2.00 -0.55
CA ILE A 56 -3.28 -1.63 0.11
C ILE A 56 -3.05 -1.60 1.62
N ILE A 57 -3.46 -0.51 2.25
CA ILE A 57 -3.52 -0.37 3.71
C ILE A 57 -5.00 -0.31 4.09
N THR A 58 -5.44 -1.27 4.91
CA THR A 58 -6.84 -1.38 5.34
C THR A 58 -6.90 -1.66 6.82
N CYS A 59 -7.72 -0.90 7.56
CA CYS A 59 -8.00 -1.10 8.97
C CYS A 59 -9.45 -1.56 9.17
N ILE A 60 -9.70 -2.32 10.22
CA ILE A 60 -11.07 -2.63 10.64
C ILE A 60 -11.51 -1.57 11.64
N GLU A 61 -12.57 -0.85 11.31
CA GLU A 61 -13.15 0.22 12.12
C GLU A 61 -14.61 -0.13 12.41
N GLY A 62 -14.87 -0.67 13.60
CA GLY A 62 -16.19 -1.19 13.95
C GLY A 62 -16.54 -2.42 13.11
N ASP A 63 -17.63 -2.33 12.35
CA ASP A 63 -18.12 -3.36 11.43
C ASP A 63 -17.68 -3.14 9.97
N ALA A 64 -16.85 -2.12 9.70
CA ALA A 64 -16.39 -1.78 8.36
C ALA A 64 -14.89 -2.04 8.16
N ALA A 65 -14.52 -2.44 6.94
CA ALA A 65 -13.13 -2.43 6.47
C ALA A 65 -12.86 -1.10 5.76
N HIS A 66 -12.05 -0.25 6.38
CA HIS A 66 -11.66 1.05 5.84
C HIS A 66 -10.38 0.90 5.03
N VAL A 67 -10.49 1.00 3.70
CA VAL A 67 -9.33 1.13 2.81
C VAL A 67 -8.77 2.54 2.95
N ILE A 68 -7.73 2.71 3.77
CA ILE A 68 -7.11 4.01 4.03
C ILE A 68 -6.34 4.50 2.82
N SER A 69 -5.58 3.61 2.18
CA SER A 69 -4.82 3.95 0.97
C SER A 69 -4.60 2.71 0.12
N ILE A 70 -4.78 2.87 -1.19
CA ILE A 70 -4.51 1.83 -2.19
C ILE A 70 -3.90 2.50 -3.42
N ALA A 71 -2.77 1.97 -3.88
CA ALA A 71 -2.13 2.46 -5.09
C ALA A 71 -1.38 1.36 -5.82
N THR A 72 -1.27 1.54 -7.13
CA THR A 72 -0.40 0.76 -8.02
C THR A 72 0.55 1.73 -8.70
N ASP A 73 1.84 1.42 -8.65
CA ASP A 73 2.87 2.24 -9.29
C ASP A 73 2.53 2.42 -10.79
N PRO A 74 2.66 3.64 -11.37
CA PRO A 74 2.37 3.91 -12.77
C PRO A 74 2.92 2.87 -13.76
N LYS A 75 4.13 2.35 -13.52
CA LYS A 75 4.80 1.32 -14.35
C LYS A 75 4.00 0.02 -14.43
N TYR A 76 3.25 -0.31 -13.38
CA TYR A 76 2.52 -1.58 -13.22
C TYR A 76 1.00 -1.45 -13.38
N ARG A 77 0.48 -0.25 -13.63
CA ARG A 77 -0.96 -0.02 -13.86
C ARG A 77 -1.45 -0.77 -15.11
N ARG A 78 -2.77 -1.06 -15.12
CA ARG A 78 -3.46 -1.81 -16.21
C ARG A 78 -2.99 -3.25 -16.41
N ARG A 79 -2.23 -3.81 -15.46
CA ARG A 79 -1.77 -5.21 -15.45
C ARG A 79 -2.49 -6.08 -14.42
N GLY A 80 -3.57 -5.57 -13.82
CA GLY A 80 -4.37 -6.30 -12.82
C GLY A 80 -3.87 -6.22 -11.37
N VAL A 81 -2.79 -5.48 -11.07
CA VAL A 81 -2.25 -5.36 -9.70
C VAL A 81 -3.28 -4.83 -8.70
N GLY A 82 -3.99 -3.75 -9.01
CA GLY A 82 -5.05 -3.23 -8.15
C GLY A 82 -6.18 -4.24 -7.88
N LYS A 83 -6.50 -5.10 -8.86
CA LYS A 83 -7.49 -6.19 -8.69
C LYS A 83 -6.99 -7.33 -7.80
N LEU A 84 -5.67 -7.51 -7.68
CA LEU A 84 -5.10 -8.50 -6.75
C LEU A 84 -5.03 -7.98 -5.32
N LEU A 85 -5.09 -6.65 -5.14
CA LEU A 85 -5.03 -5.99 -3.84
C LEU A 85 -6.41 -5.81 -3.20
N LEU A 86 -7.49 -5.80 -3.99
CA LEU A 86 -8.87 -5.61 -3.56
C LEU A 86 -9.69 -6.89 -3.80
#